data_AF-A0A6G0V433-F1
#
_entry.id   AF-A0A6G0V433-F1
#
_cell.length_a   1.000
_cell.length_b   1.000
_cell.length_c   1.000
_cell.angle_alpha   90.00
_cell.angle_beta   90.00
_cell.angle_gamma   90.00
#
_symmetry.space_group_name_H-M   'P 1'
#
loop_
_entity.id
_entity.type
_entity.pdbx_description
1 polymer ?
#
loop_
_entity_poly.entity_id
_entity_poly.type
_entity_poly.pdbx_seq_one_letter_code
_entity_poly.pdbx_strand_id
1 'polypeptide(L)'
;MLSENYGYSRPLYSQPLSADTSQYLAFKDFLNDEKLRWSKEKREDSRSPYQRRAANERERKRMHSINKGFDCLRERLPIPRYAHAKKLSKVETLKNAIDYICYLSNMLERDFSESDIFEVAKPQRPEFDVVLRDPRTTSLQTSDPGIRVKTRKF
;
A
#
# COMPACT_ATOMS: atom_id res chain seq x y z
N MET A 1 -17.51 -24.25 -44.30
CA MET A 1 -16.62 -23.19 -43.77
C MET A 1 -17.32 -21.86 -43.90
N LEU A 2 -17.17 -21.01 -42.87
CA LEU A 2 -17.61 -19.61 -42.73
C LEU A 2 -19.11 -19.43 -42.44
N SER A 3 -19.54 -18.65 -41.45
CA SER A 3 -18.94 -18.12 -40.23
C SER A 3 -20.12 -17.65 -39.38
N GLU A 4 -20.13 -17.97 -38.09
CA GLU A 4 -21.16 -17.55 -37.14
C GLU A 4 -21.32 -16.02 -37.13
N ASN A 5 -22.49 -15.55 -37.56
CA ASN A 5 -22.91 -14.16 -37.40
C ASN A 5 -23.35 -14.00 -35.93
N TYR A 6 -22.41 -13.63 -35.07
CA TYR A 6 -22.70 -13.21 -33.70
C TYR A 6 -23.54 -11.91 -33.75
N GLY A 7 -24.86 -12.08 -33.76
CA GLY A 7 -25.85 -11.01 -33.67
C GLY A 7 -25.78 -10.33 -32.31
N TYR A 8 -24.87 -9.38 -32.16
CA TYR A 8 -25.00 -8.36 -31.13
C TYR A 8 -26.14 -7.42 -31.52
N SER A 9 -27.34 -7.74 -31.05
CA SER A 9 -28.48 -6.83 -31.08
C SER A 9 -28.13 -5.56 -30.32
N ARG A 10 -27.86 -4.47 -31.05
CA ARG A 10 -27.66 -3.13 -30.50
C ARG A 10 -28.93 -2.75 -29.74
N PRO A 11 -28.88 -2.48 -28.42
CA PRO A 11 -30.07 -2.08 -27.70
C PRO A 11 -30.55 -0.74 -28.26
N LEU A 12 -31.76 -0.75 -28.84
CA LEU A 12 -32.44 0.46 -29.27
C LEU A 12 -32.84 1.23 -28.01
N TYR A 13 -32.01 2.18 -27.58
CA TYR A 13 -32.48 3.24 -26.70
C TYR A 13 -33.60 3.95 -27.47
N SER A 14 -34.83 3.85 -26.97
CA SER A 14 -35.94 4.64 -27.45
C SER A 14 -35.58 6.12 -27.30
N GLN A 15 -35.55 6.84 -28.41
CA GLN A 15 -35.42 8.30 -28.39
C GLN A 15 -36.66 8.88 -27.69
N PRO A 16 -36.52 9.74 -26.67
CA PRO A 16 -37.68 10.40 -26.09
C PRO A 16 -38.24 11.40 -27.11
N LEU A 17 -39.50 11.20 -27.48
CA LEU A 17 -40.29 12.12 -28.29
C LEU A 17 -40.71 13.32 -27.43
N SER A 18 -40.42 14.53 -27.92
CA SER A 18 -40.82 15.87 -27.42
C SER A 18 -39.87 16.57 -26.41
N ALA A 19 -39.61 17.85 -26.69
CA ALA A 19 -38.98 18.94 -25.90
C ALA A 19 -37.61 18.73 -25.21
N ASP A 20 -37.21 17.52 -24.85
CA ASP A 20 -36.04 17.25 -24.02
C ASP A 20 -34.79 16.80 -24.79
N THR A 21 -34.94 16.54 -26.09
CA THR A 21 -33.79 16.19 -26.94
C THR A 21 -32.74 17.31 -26.95
N SER A 22 -33.18 18.57 -26.99
CA SER A 22 -32.28 19.73 -26.97
C SER A 22 -31.53 19.88 -25.64
N GLN A 23 -32.17 19.58 -24.51
CA GLN A 23 -31.52 19.64 -23.19
C GLN A 23 -30.49 18.51 -23.03
N TYR A 24 -30.82 17.30 -23.48
CA TYR A 24 -29.89 16.16 -23.45
C TYR A 24 -28.70 16.34 -24.38
N LEU A 25 -28.92 16.87 -25.59
CA LEU A 25 -27.84 17.21 -26.52
C LEU A 25 -26.97 18.35 -25.95
N ALA A 26 -27.58 19.42 -25.43
CA ALA A 26 -26.83 20.51 -24.78
C ALA A 26 -26.03 20.03 -23.57
N PHE A 27 -26.56 19.10 -22.77
CA PHE A 27 -25.83 18.48 -21.67
C PHE A 27 -24.66 17.61 -22.15
N LYS A 28 -24.85 16.84 -23.23
CA LYS A 28 -23.76 16.08 -23.86
C LYS A 28 -22.69 16.99 -24.45
N ASP A 29 -23.08 18.09 -25.06
CA ASP A 29 -22.18 19.10 -25.62
C ASP A 29 -21.40 19.78 -24.49
N PHE A 30 -22.08 20.13 -23.38
CA PHE A 30 -21.44 20.64 -22.17
C PHE A 30 -20.39 19.67 -21.60
N LEU A 31 -20.73 18.38 -21.43
CA LEU A 31 -19.78 17.38 -20.96
C LEU A 31 -18.62 17.16 -21.94
N ASN A 32 -18.88 17.26 -23.24
CA ASN A 32 -17.83 17.18 -24.25
C ASN A 32 -16.91 18.39 -24.19
N ASP A 33 -17.45 19.59 -24.01
CA ASP A 33 -16.69 20.83 -23.85
C ASP A 33 -15.88 20.82 -22.57
N GLU A 34 -16.45 20.35 -21.47
CA GLU A 34 -15.76 20.19 -20.19
C GLU A 34 -14.64 19.16 -20.28
N LYS A 35 -14.89 18.04 -20.96
CA LYS A 35 -13.87 17.04 -21.30
C LYS A 35 -12.79 17.61 -22.22
N LEU A 36 -13.14 18.47 -23.18
CA LEU A 36 -12.19 19.16 -24.04
C LEU A 36 -11.34 20.16 -23.25
N ARG A 37 -11.95 20.91 -22.32
CA ARG A 37 -11.26 21.85 -21.42
C ARG A 37 -10.27 21.12 -20.54
N TRP A 38 -10.67 20.04 -19.87
CA TRP A 38 -9.76 19.18 -19.11
C TRP A 38 -8.63 18.61 -19.98
N SER A 39 -8.91 18.30 -21.24
CA SER A 39 -7.90 17.79 -22.20
C SER A 39 -6.95 18.89 -22.70
N LYS A 40 -7.41 20.14 -22.81
CA LYS A 40 -6.59 21.32 -23.19
C LYS A 40 -5.72 21.78 -22.03
N GLU A 41 -6.28 21.90 -20.83
CA GLU A 41 -5.56 22.26 -19.60
C GLU A 41 -4.41 21.27 -19.32
N LYS A 42 -4.64 19.97 -19.56
CA LYS A 42 -3.61 18.93 -19.42
C LYS A 42 -2.52 18.97 -20.50
N ARG A 43 -2.75 19.67 -21.62
CA ARG A 43 -1.77 19.92 -22.70
C ARG A 43 -0.96 21.20 -22.48
N GLU A 44 -1.30 22.01 -21.50
CA GLU A 44 -0.60 23.25 -21.16
C GLU A 44 0.66 23.02 -20.30
N ASP A 45 1.01 21.78 -19.98
CA ASP A 45 2.39 21.44 -19.62
C ASP A 45 3.27 21.71 -20.85
N SER A 46 3.84 22.91 -20.93
CA SER A 46 4.67 23.40 -22.05
C SER A 46 5.95 22.57 -22.24
N ARG A 47 6.16 21.54 -21.42
CA ARG A 47 7.27 20.61 -21.51
C ARG A 47 7.01 19.58 -22.60
N SER A 48 7.94 19.49 -23.54
CA SER A 48 7.97 18.41 -24.52
C SER A 48 7.89 17.04 -23.84
N PRO A 49 7.23 16.03 -24.43
CA PRO A 49 7.21 14.65 -23.92
C PRO A 49 8.62 14.11 -23.58
N TYR A 50 9.66 14.57 -24.29
CA TYR A 50 11.05 14.26 -23.96
C TYR A 50 11.50 14.88 -22.63
N GLN A 51 11.23 16.17 -22.40
CA GLN A 51 11.57 16.87 -21.16
C GLN A 51 10.84 16.28 -19.95
N ARG A 52 9.56 15.89 -20.13
CA ARG A 52 8.77 15.19 -19.10
C ARG A 52 9.40 13.84 -18.72
N ARG A 53 9.76 13.02 -19.71
CA ARG A 53 10.46 11.75 -19.48
C ARG A 53 11.80 11.95 -18.76
N ALA A 54 12.59 12.92 -19.20
CA ALA A 54 13.87 13.23 -18.58
C ALA A 54 13.71 13.70 -17.12
N ALA A 55 12.67 14.49 -16.82
CA ALA A 55 12.36 14.91 -15.46
C ALA A 55 11.94 13.73 -14.57
N ASN A 56 11.06 12.86 -15.05
CA ASN A 56 10.62 11.67 -14.31
C ASN A 56 11.79 10.73 -14.01
N GLU A 57 12.70 10.54 -14.97
CA GLU A 57 13.88 9.71 -14.77
C GLU A 57 14.84 10.30 -13.72
N ARG A 58 14.99 11.63 -13.67
CA ARG A 58 15.77 12.28 -12.60
C ARG A 58 15.14 12.07 -11.23
N GLU A 59 13.82 12.24 -11.10
CA GLU A 59 13.16 12.02 -9.80
C GLU A 59 13.24 10.55 -9.38
N ARG A 60 13.12 9.61 -10.33
CA ARG A 60 13.32 8.18 -10.06
C ARG A 60 14.72 7.90 -9.50
N LYS A 61 15.76 8.48 -10.10
CA LYS A 61 17.15 8.37 -9.60
C LYS A 61 17.30 9.00 -8.21
N ARG A 62 16.72 10.17 -7.98
CA ARG A 62 16.71 10.84 -6.67
C ARG A 62 16.08 9.94 -5.61
N MET A 63 14.90 9.39 -5.89
CA MET A 63 14.18 8.51 -4.98
C MET A 63 14.94 7.20 -4.72
N HIS A 64 15.61 6.64 -5.74
CA HIS A 64 16.47 5.48 -5.56
C HIS A 64 17.62 5.75 -4.59
N SER A 65 18.29 6.91 -4.72
CA SER A 65 19.33 7.33 -3.76
C SER A 65 18.81 7.48 -2.34
N ILE A 66 17.62 8.08 -2.17
CA ILE A 66 16.97 8.21 -0.86
C ILE A 66 16.66 6.84 -0.27
N ASN A 67 16.06 5.94 -1.06
CA ASN A 67 15.70 4.60 -0.60
C ASN A 67 16.93 3.77 -0.23
N LYS A 68 18.04 3.92 -0.97
CA LYS A 68 19.33 3.32 -0.60
C LYS A 68 19.81 3.84 0.76
N GLY A 69 19.70 5.14 1.02
CA GLY A 69 20.00 5.73 2.33
C GLY A 69 19.15 5.13 3.46
N PHE A 70 17.85 4.93 3.22
CA PHE A 70 16.96 4.26 4.19
C PHE A 70 17.37 2.81 4.44
N ASP A 71 17.78 2.05 3.42
CA ASP A 71 18.26 0.68 3.59
C ASP A 71 19.56 0.65 4.42
N CYS A 72 20.52 1.52 4.14
CA CYS A 72 21.75 1.65 4.96
C CYS A 72 21.48 2.12 6.39
N LEU A 73 20.40 2.87 6.63
CA LEU A 73 19.98 3.23 7.99
C LEU A 73 19.46 1.99 8.71
N ARG A 74 18.59 1.19 8.08
CA ARG A 74 18.03 -0.05 8.67
C ARG A 74 19.12 -1.04 9.07
N GLU A 75 20.19 -1.15 8.30
CA GLU A 75 21.33 -2.02 8.60
C GLU A 75 22.06 -1.66 9.91
N ARG A 76 21.98 -0.39 10.34
CA ARG A 76 22.63 0.10 11.56
C ARG A 76 21.74 0.07 12.80
N LEU A 77 20.43 -0.11 12.61
CA LEU A 77 19.49 -0.12 13.73
C LEU A 77 19.48 -1.50 14.42
N PRO A 78 19.35 -1.54 15.75
CA PRO A 78 19.24 -2.79 16.51
C PRO A 78 17.86 -3.44 16.30
N ILE A 79 17.65 -4.03 15.13
CA ILE A 79 16.39 -4.67 14.74
C ILE A 79 16.48 -6.17 15.07
N PRO A 80 15.45 -6.78 15.69
CA PRO A 80 15.45 -8.21 15.96
C PRO A 80 15.60 -9.04 14.69
N ARG A 81 16.38 -10.13 14.74
CA ARG A 81 16.77 -10.88 13.54
C ARG A 81 15.60 -11.40 12.70
N TYR A 82 14.49 -11.75 13.35
CA TYR A 82 13.25 -12.19 12.70
C TYR A 82 12.51 -11.06 11.96
N ALA A 83 12.75 -9.80 12.32
CA ALA A 83 12.20 -8.65 11.63
C ALA A 83 13.04 -8.24 10.41
N HIS A 84 14.27 -8.73 10.23
CA HIS A 84 15.04 -8.47 9.00
C HIS A 84 14.41 -9.07 7.74
N ALA A 85 13.53 -10.07 7.89
CA ALA A 85 12.76 -10.60 6.77
C ALA A 85 11.77 -9.55 6.20
N LYS A 86 11.34 -8.57 7.01
CA LYS A 86 10.38 -7.54 6.62
C LYS A 86 10.99 -6.15 6.79
N LYS A 87 11.17 -5.42 5.68
CA LYS A 87 11.65 -4.03 5.72
C LYS A 87 10.73 -3.15 6.57
N LEU A 88 11.30 -2.43 7.55
CA LEU A 88 10.59 -1.42 8.33
C LEU A 88 10.04 -0.31 7.43
N SER A 89 8.86 0.23 7.77
CA SER A 89 8.33 1.41 7.09
C SER A 89 9.26 2.62 7.28
N LYS A 90 9.10 3.66 6.45
CA LYS A 90 9.92 4.90 6.57
C LYS A 90 9.75 5.54 7.93
N VAL A 91 8.52 5.60 8.45
CA VAL A 91 8.21 6.19 9.75
C VAL A 91 8.83 5.38 10.88
N GLU A 92 8.66 4.05 10.88
CA GLU A 92 9.28 3.19 11.89
C GLU A 92 10.80 3.28 11.86
N THR A 93 11.41 3.32 10.67
CA THR A 93 12.87 3.46 10.52
C THR A 93 13.37 4.76 11.15
N LEU A 94 12.68 5.88 10.93
CA LEU A 94 13.06 7.16 11.51
C LEU A 94 12.86 7.19 13.04
N LYS A 95 11.76 6.64 13.54
CA LYS A 95 11.51 6.53 15.00
C LYS A 95 12.61 5.73 15.69
N ASN A 96 12.88 4.51 15.20
CA ASN A 96 13.93 3.66 15.75
C ASN A 96 15.31 4.33 15.69
N ALA A 97 15.60 5.13 14.65
CA ALA A 97 16.86 5.88 14.56
C ALA A 97 16.96 6.97 15.64
N ILE A 98 15.90 7.73 15.87
CA ILE A 98 15.85 8.75 16.93
C ILE A 98 16.02 8.08 18.30
N ASP A 99 15.22 7.04 18.56
CA ASP A 99 15.25 6.31 19.84
C ASP A 99 16.64 5.70 20.09
N TYR A 100 17.27 5.16 19.05
CA TYR A 100 18.60 4.55 19.17
C TYR A 100 19.70 5.57 19.40
N ILE A 101 19.66 6.73 18.73
CA ILE A 101 20.59 7.83 19.01
C ILE A 101 20.44 8.28 20.46
N CYS A 102 19.21 8.54 20.93
CA CYS A 102 18.96 8.92 22.33
C CYS A 102 19.45 7.86 23.32
N TYR A 103 19.21 6.58 23.03
CA TYR A 103 19.68 5.48 23.86
C TYR A 103 21.21 5.46 23.97
N LEU A 104 21.93 5.55 22.84
CA LEU A 104 23.39 5.56 22.85
C LEU A 104 23.95 6.80 23.53
N SER A 105 23.37 7.98 23.32
CA SER A 105 23.76 9.21 24.03
C SER A 105 23.61 9.07 25.53
N ASN A 106 22.45 8.58 26.00
CA ASN A 106 22.21 8.36 27.42
C ASN A 106 23.14 7.31 28.02
N MET A 107 23.50 6.26 27.26
CA MET A 107 24.44 5.23 27.72
C MET A 107 25.83 5.85 27.94
N LEU A 108 26.32 6.64 26.97
CA LEU A 108 27.60 7.33 27.07
C LEU A 108 27.63 8.38 28.19
N GLU A 109 26.49 8.99 28.51
CA GLU A 109 26.36 9.95 29.61
C GLU A 109 26.23 9.27 30.98
N ARG A 110 25.57 8.10 31.05
CA ARG A 110 25.37 7.35 32.31
C ARG A 110 26.54 6.49 32.72
N ASP A 111 27.48 6.23 31.82
CA ASP A 111 28.84 5.82 32.20
C ASP A 111 29.54 6.90 33.07
N PHE A 112 28.93 8.09 33.24
CA PHE A 112 29.32 9.13 34.22
C PHE A 112 28.30 9.39 35.35
N SER A 113 27.16 8.68 35.39
CA SER A 113 26.24 8.70 36.54
C SER A 113 25.36 7.45 36.57
N GLU A 114 25.69 6.51 37.45
CA GLU A 114 24.85 5.35 37.79
C GLU A 114 23.55 5.81 38.46
N SER A 115 22.51 6.15 37.71
CA SER A 115 21.10 6.06 38.11
C SER A 115 20.20 6.44 36.92
N ASP A 116 19.04 5.80 36.77
CA ASP A 116 17.88 6.24 35.97
C ASP A 116 17.63 5.65 34.57
N ILE A 117 18.11 4.46 34.18
CA ILE A 117 17.75 3.85 32.86
C ILE A 117 16.39 3.12 32.83
N PHE A 118 15.81 2.75 33.96
CA PHE A 118 14.70 1.78 33.96
C PHE A 118 13.28 2.38 34.05
N GLU A 119 13.06 3.62 33.64
CA GLU A 119 11.71 4.22 33.70
C GLU A 119 11.22 4.97 32.45
N VAL A 120 11.80 4.70 31.28
CA VAL A 120 11.14 5.06 30.01
C VAL A 120 11.02 3.81 29.15
N ALA A 121 9.78 3.31 29.10
CA ALA A 121 9.30 2.12 28.38
C ALA A 121 9.60 0.77 29.04
N LYS A 122 8.74 0.34 29.97
CA LYS A 122 8.39 -1.08 30.08
C LYS A 122 7.91 -1.51 28.69
N PRO A 123 8.61 -2.40 27.96
CA PRO A 123 8.00 -3.02 26.80
C PRO A 123 6.86 -3.88 27.35
N GLN A 124 5.61 -3.52 27.03
CA GLN A 124 4.51 -4.45 27.17
C GLN A 124 4.89 -5.65 26.31
N ARG A 125 5.37 -6.73 26.94
CA ARG A 125 5.59 -8.00 26.25
C ARG A 125 4.23 -8.39 25.66
N PRO A 126 4.07 -8.53 24.34
CA PRO A 126 3.02 -9.39 23.87
C PRO A 126 3.32 -10.79 24.43
N GLU A 127 2.44 -11.31 25.27
CA GLU A 127 2.33 -12.74 25.53
C GLU A 127 2.18 -13.42 24.16
N PHE A 128 3.30 -13.88 23.60
CA PHE A 128 3.24 -14.92 22.61
C PHE A 128 3.23 -16.22 23.40
N ASP A 129 2.03 -16.77 23.58
CA ASP A 129 1.85 -18.17 23.96
C ASP A 129 2.65 -18.99 22.96
N VAL A 130 3.82 -19.45 23.40
CA VAL A 130 4.62 -20.41 22.68
C VAL A 130 3.89 -21.73 22.80
N VAL A 131 2.85 -21.94 22.00
CA VAL A 131 2.27 -23.26 21.81
C VAL A 131 3.27 -24.06 20.99
N LEU A 132 4.27 -24.58 21.69
CA LEU A 132 5.10 -25.66 21.19
C LEU A 132 4.17 -26.86 21.01
N ARG A 133 3.65 -27.03 19.80
CA ARG A 133 2.77 -28.13 19.44
C ARG A 133 3.61 -29.41 19.40
N ASP A 134 3.68 -30.08 20.53
CA ASP A 134 4.31 -31.40 20.66
C ASP A 134 3.48 -32.43 19.86
N PRO A 135 4.04 -33.15 18.87
CA PRO A 135 3.26 -34.01 17.98
C PRO A 135 2.86 -35.37 18.61
N ARG A 136 2.82 -35.49 19.93
CA ARG A 136 2.51 -36.76 20.61
C ARG A 136 1.59 -36.62 21.81
N THR A 137 0.35 -36.19 21.60
CA THR A 137 -0.79 -36.56 22.46
C THR A 137 -2.10 -36.46 21.67
N THR A 138 -2.44 -37.53 20.95
CA THR A 138 -3.84 -37.77 20.55
C THR A 138 -4.57 -38.41 21.71
N SER A 139 -5.49 -37.70 22.36
CA SER A 139 -6.60 -38.35 23.06
C SER A 139 -7.84 -37.44 23.20
N LEU A 140 -8.92 -37.94 22.59
CA LEU A 140 -10.33 -37.84 22.96
C LEU A 140 -11.11 -36.50 22.86
N GLN A 141 -11.99 -36.52 21.84
CA GLN A 141 -13.43 -36.26 21.87
C GLN A 141 -13.96 -34.98 22.54
N THR A 142 -14.57 -34.10 21.73
CA THR A 142 -15.92 -33.59 22.00
C THR A 142 -16.71 -33.42 20.69
N SER A 143 -18.02 -33.46 20.85
CA SER A 143 -19.09 -33.71 19.90
C SER A 143 -19.65 -32.45 19.23
N ASP A 144 -20.04 -32.63 17.96
CA ASP A 144 -21.21 -32.03 17.28
C ASP A 144 -21.13 -30.58 16.71
N PRO A 145 -22.06 -30.12 15.85
CA PRO A 145 -22.11 -30.41 14.41
C PRO A 145 -22.14 -29.17 13.50
N GLY A 146 -21.87 -29.37 12.21
CA GLY A 146 -22.59 -28.68 11.13
C GLY A 146 -21.92 -27.45 10.50
N ILE A 147 -21.05 -27.67 9.50
CA ILE A 147 -20.87 -26.71 8.40
C ILE A 147 -20.83 -27.47 7.07
N ARG A 148 -21.88 -27.28 6.28
CA ARG A 148 -22.07 -27.85 4.93
C ARG A 148 -21.15 -27.15 3.94
N VAL A 149 -20.08 -27.82 3.51
CA VAL A 149 -19.19 -27.32 2.45
C VAL A 149 -19.85 -27.59 1.08
N LYS A 150 -20.20 -26.52 0.35
CA LYS A 150 -20.57 -26.63 -1.07
C LYS A 150 -19.32 -26.94 -1.89
N THR A 151 -19.27 -28.11 -2.50
CA THR A 151 -18.27 -28.46 -3.51
C THR A 151 -18.59 -27.75 -4.83
N ARG A 152 -17.63 -27.00 -5.38
CA ARG A 152 -17.64 -26.65 -6.81
C ARG A 152 -17.21 -27.91 -7.57
N LYS A 153 -18.08 -28.39 -8.46
CA LYS A 153 -17.72 -29.40 -9.46
C LYS A 153 -16.85 -28.74 -10.53
N PHE A 154 -15.83 -29.48 -10.98
CA PHE A 154 -15.08 -29.20 -12.20
C PHE A 154 -15.99 -29.35 -13.42
#